data_AF-A0A2E5HCU1-F1
#
_entry.id   AF-A0A2E5HCU1-F1
#
_cell.length_a   1.000
_cell.length_b   1.000
_cell.length_c   1.000
_cell.angle_alpha   90.00
_cell.angle_beta   90.00
_cell.angle_gamma   90.00
#
_symmetry.space_group_name_H-M   'P 1'
#
loop_
_entity.id
_entity.type
_entity.pdbx_description
1 polymer ?
#
loop_
_entity_poly.entity_id
_entity_poly.type
_entity_poly.pdbx_seq_one_letter_code
_entity_poly.pdbx_strand_id
1 'polypeptide(L)'
;MISQLLKIFHVENIYKLAAIFFVFSLSGIISLYLSDIVTNFLKLHISNSNFLLSIRILTLFILYQFVILFVAIPLGQLSYFLSYQKKFLKRLSSIFLFFLNK
;
A
#
# COMPACT_ATOMS: atom_id res chain seq x y z
N MET A 1 24.56 9.28 -5.24
CA MET A 1 23.15 9.02 -5.62
C MET A 1 22.60 7.76 -4.94
N ILE A 2 23.14 6.56 -5.16
CA ILE A 2 22.67 5.32 -4.50
C ILE A 2 22.79 5.36 -2.96
N SER A 3 23.82 6.01 -2.42
CA SER A 3 23.98 6.23 -0.98
C SER A 3 22.85 7.05 -0.34
N GLN A 4 22.19 7.93 -1.09
CA GLN A 4 21.04 8.71 -0.61
C GLN A 4 19.79 7.83 -0.52
N LEU A 5 19.58 6.92 -1.48
CA LEU A 5 18.47 5.96 -1.45
C LEU A 5 18.57 5.01 -0.25
N LEU A 6 19.77 4.49 0.03
CA LEU A 6 20.02 3.64 1.20
C LEU A 6 19.64 4.34 2.52
N LYS A 7 19.96 5.63 2.65
CA LYS A 7 19.56 6.44 3.82
C LYS A 7 18.05 6.64 3.92
N ILE A 8 17.36 6.96 2.82
CA ILE A 8 15.91 7.21 2.81
C ILE A 8 15.14 5.96 3.23
N PHE A 9 15.48 4.82 2.63
CA PHE A 9 14.85 3.54 2.94
C PHE A 9 15.37 2.91 4.24
N HIS A 10 16.37 3.51 4.90
CA HIS A 10 16.98 2.99 6.13
C HIS A 10 17.52 1.56 5.94
N VAL A 11 18.22 1.34 4.83
CA VAL A 11 18.73 0.04 4.43
C VAL A 11 20.24 0.09 4.28
N GLU A 12 20.95 -0.87 4.87
CA GLU A 12 22.42 -0.94 4.84
C GLU A 12 22.97 -1.49 3.52
N ASN A 13 22.18 -2.26 2.78
CA ASN A 13 22.64 -3.04 1.63
C ASN A 13 21.73 -2.91 0.41
N ILE A 14 22.34 -2.82 -0.78
CA ILE A 14 21.66 -2.65 -2.07
C ILE A 14 20.71 -3.83 -2.36
N TYR A 15 21.03 -5.05 -1.91
CA TYR A 15 20.18 -6.23 -2.07
C TYR A 15 18.82 -6.08 -1.36
N LYS A 16 18.81 -5.52 -0.15
CA LYS A 16 17.58 -5.26 0.60
C LYS A 16 16.76 -4.15 -0.07
N LEU A 17 17.42 -3.13 -0.63
CA LEU A 17 16.77 -2.07 -1.39
C LEU A 17 16.11 -2.62 -2.68
N ALA A 18 16.82 -3.48 -3.40
CA ALA A 18 16.28 -4.17 -4.58
C ALA A 18 15.08 -5.05 -4.22
N ALA A 19 15.15 -5.80 -3.12
CA ALA A 19 14.03 -6.60 -2.63
C ALA A 19 12.79 -5.73 -2.30
N ILE A 20 12.99 -4.57 -1.68
CA ILE A 20 11.91 -3.62 -1.39
C ILE A 20 11.27 -3.09 -2.68
N PHE A 21 12.05 -2.69 -3.67
CA PHE A 21 11.52 -2.26 -4.96
C PHE A 21 10.78 -3.37 -5.70
N PHE A 22 11.26 -4.61 -5.57
CA PHE A 22 10.59 -5.77 -6.14
C PHE A 22 9.24 -6.02 -5.47
N VAL A 23 9.17 -5.95 -4.13
CA VAL A 23 7.90 -6.01 -3.39
C VAL A 23 6.94 -4.92 -3.86
N PHE A 24 7.42 -3.68 -4.00
CA PHE A 24 6.61 -2.55 -4.45
C PHE A 24 6.07 -2.73 -5.88
N SER A 25 6.90 -3.26 -6.78
CA SER A 25 6.50 -3.47 -8.18
C SER A 25 5.43 -4.56 -8.27
N LEU A 26 5.64 -5.69 -7.60
CA LEU A 26 4.68 -6.79 -7.55
C LEU A 26 3.36 -6.37 -6.87
N SER A 27 3.45 -5.71 -5.72
CA SER A 27 2.25 -5.27 -4.99
C SER A 27 1.46 -4.22 -5.78
N GLY A 28 2.14 -3.35 -6.52
CA GLY A 28 1.51 -2.39 -7.44
C GLY A 28 0.66 -3.08 -8.50
N ILE A 29 1.23 -4.07 -9.21
CA ILE A 29 0.52 -4.81 -10.26
C ILE A 29 -0.67 -5.59 -9.67
N ILE A 30 -0.46 -6.29 -8.55
CA ILE A 30 -1.51 -7.10 -7.90
C ILE A 30 -2.65 -6.21 -7.39
N SER A 31 -2.34 -5.06 -6.78
CA SER A 31 -3.37 -4.16 -6.23
C SER A 31 -4.23 -3.50 -7.32
N LEU A 32 -3.65 -3.19 -8.49
CA LEU A 32 -4.40 -2.74 -9.67
C LEU A 32 -5.41 -3.80 -10.11
N TYR A 33 -4.96 -5.05 -10.28
CA TYR A 33 -5.82 -6.16 -10.71
C TYR A 33 -6.95 -6.43 -9.70
N LEU A 34 -6.63 -6.42 -8.41
CA LEU A 34 -7.62 -6.57 -7.35
C LEU A 34 -8.66 -5.43 -7.35
N SER A 35 -8.20 -4.19 -7.55
CA SER A 35 -9.09 -3.02 -7.64
C SER A 35 -10.01 -3.12 -8.86
N ASP A 36 -9.53 -3.62 -10.00
CA ASP A 36 -10.34 -3.90 -11.18
C ASP A 36 -11.46 -4.90 -10.89
N ILE A 37 -11.12 -6.02 -10.24
CA ILE A 37 -12.10 -7.05 -9.85
C ILE A 37 -13.20 -6.42 -9.01
N VAL A 38 -12.83 -5.72 -7.92
CA VAL A 38 -13.80 -5.09 -7.02
C VAL A 38 -14.65 -4.07 -7.76
N THR A 39 -14.05 -3.21 -8.57
CA THR A 39 -14.78 -2.17 -9.31
C THR A 39 -15.75 -2.78 -10.32
N ASN A 40 -15.38 -3.87 -11.00
CA ASN A 40 -16.28 -4.56 -11.94
C ASN A 40 -17.45 -5.25 -11.22
N PHE A 41 -17.25 -5.79 -10.01
CA PHE A 41 -18.36 -6.27 -9.19
C PHE A 41 -19.31 -5.13 -8.80
N LEU A 42 -18.78 -3.96 -8.43
CA LEU A 42 -19.58 -2.79 -8.06
C LEU A 42 -20.29 -2.11 -9.25
N LYS A 43 -19.73 -2.19 -10.47
CA LYS A 43 -20.37 -1.71 -11.71
C LYS A 43 -21.74 -2.34 -11.97
N LEU A 44 -21.99 -3.55 -11.48
CA LEU A 44 -23.29 -4.22 -11.61
C LEU A 44 -24.41 -3.52 -10.83
N HIS A 45 -24.06 -2.75 -9.80
CA HIS A 45 -25.02 -2.08 -8.91
C HIS A 45 -25.01 -0.56 -9.05
N ILE A 46 -23.94 0.03 -9.59
CA ILE A 46 -23.73 1.48 -9.64
C ILE A 46 -23.41 1.91 -11.07
N SER A 47 -24.29 2.72 -11.66
CA SER A 47 -24.14 3.25 -13.03
C SER A 47 -23.27 4.51 -13.12
N ASN A 48 -23.02 5.19 -12.00
CA ASN A 48 -22.34 6.48 -12.00
C ASN A 48 -20.81 6.33 -12.13
N SER A 49 -20.26 6.68 -13.29
CA SER A 49 -18.85 6.50 -13.66
C SER A 49 -17.89 7.25 -12.73
N ASN A 50 -18.23 8.46 -12.32
CA ASN A 50 -17.40 9.26 -11.41
C ASN A 50 -17.32 8.63 -10.02
N PHE A 51 -18.41 8.04 -9.54
CA PHE A 51 -18.45 7.39 -8.23
C PHE A 51 -17.64 6.09 -8.22
N LEU A 52 -17.69 5.32 -9.32
CA LEU A 52 -16.89 4.12 -9.51
C LEU A 52 -15.39 4.42 -9.50
N LEU A 53 -14.95 5.52 -10.10
CA LEU A 53 -13.53 5.91 -10.07
C LEU A 53 -13.06 6.22 -8.64
N SER A 54 -13.86 6.96 -7.86
CA SER A 54 -13.57 7.25 -6.46
C SER A 54 -13.47 5.99 -5.62
N ILE A 55 -14.40 5.05 -5.80
CA ILE A 55 -14.36 3.73 -5.14
C ILE A 55 -13.12 2.94 -5.55
N ARG A 56 -12.78 2.91 -6.85
CA ARG A 56 -11.59 2.21 -7.35
C ARG A 56 -10.33 2.70 -6.64
N ILE A 57 -10.15 4.01 -6.52
CA ILE A 57 -9.00 4.63 -5.85
C ILE A 57 -8.99 4.28 -4.35
N LEU A 58 -10.13 4.38 -3.68
CA LEU A 58 -10.26 4.05 -2.27
C LEU A 58 -9.97 2.57 -1.99
N THR A 59 -10.52 1.68 -2.82
CA THR A 59 -10.28 0.25 -2.77
C THR A 59 -8.82 -0.08 -3.05
N LEU A 60 -8.19 0.55 -4.05
CA LEU A 60 -6.77 0.36 -4.33
C LEU A 60 -5.94 0.74 -3.11
N PHE A 61 -6.28 1.87 -2.46
CA PHE A 61 -5.60 2.31 -1.24
C PHE A 61 -5.73 1.30 -0.08
N ILE A 62 -6.93 0.76 0.15
CA ILE A 62 -7.19 -0.25 1.18
C ILE A 62 -6.47 -1.57 0.85
N LEU A 63 -6.65 -2.08 -0.37
CA LEU A 63 -6.14 -3.40 -0.78
C LEU A 63 -4.61 -3.40 -0.83
N TYR A 64 -4.00 -2.31 -1.29
CA TYR A 64 -2.56 -2.15 -1.32
C TYR A 64 -1.90 -2.42 0.04
N GLN A 65 -2.55 -2.01 1.14
CA GLN A 65 -2.04 -2.26 2.49
C GLN A 65 -1.95 -3.75 2.82
N PHE A 66 -2.87 -4.57 2.33
CA PHE A 66 -2.82 -6.01 2.53
C PHE A 66 -1.85 -6.66 1.53
N VAL A 67 -1.92 -6.29 0.25
CA VAL A 67 -1.11 -6.86 -0.82
C VAL A 67 0.39 -6.71 -0.54
N ILE A 68 0.83 -5.56 -0.04
CA ILE A 68 2.25 -5.33 0.24
C ILE A 68 2.79 -6.25 1.34
N LEU A 69 1.98 -6.59 2.34
CA LEU A 69 2.35 -7.57 3.37
C LEU A 69 2.47 -8.97 2.77
N PHE A 70 1.49 -9.38 1.97
CA PHE A 70 1.49 -10.70 1.32
C PHE A 70 2.73 -10.91 0.45
N VAL A 71 3.08 -9.91 -0.35
CA VAL A 71 4.25 -9.96 -1.24
C VAL A 71 5.57 -9.87 -0.46
N ALA A 72 5.59 -9.23 0.72
CA ALA A 72 6.78 -9.11 1.54
C ALA A 72 7.17 -10.42 2.29
N ILE A 73 6.22 -11.34 2.49
CA ILE A 73 6.45 -12.65 3.14
C ILE A 73 7.55 -13.45 2.44
N PRO A 74 7.45 -13.79 1.13
CA PRO A 74 8.44 -14.63 0.46
C PRO A 74 9.83 -13.99 0.36
N LEU A 75 9.92 -12.66 0.48
CA LEU A 75 11.17 -11.92 0.33
C LEU A 75 11.86 -11.62 1.67
N GLY A 76 11.28 -12.06 2.80
CA GLY A 76 11.85 -11.86 4.13
C GLY A 76 11.87 -10.41 4.61
N GLN A 77 11.14 -9.50 3.93
CA GLN A 77 11.06 -8.07 4.25
C GLN A 77 9.82 -7.70 5.08
N LEU A 78 9.08 -8.69 5.58
CA LEU A 78 7.82 -8.49 6.30
C LEU A 78 7.96 -7.58 7.53
N SER A 79 9.04 -7.70 8.31
CA SER A 79 9.30 -6.84 9.47
C SER A 79 9.48 -5.36 9.08
N TYR A 80 10.17 -5.12 7.96
CA TYR A 80 10.35 -3.78 7.40
C TYR A 80 9.01 -3.15 7.02
N PHE A 81 8.20 -3.86 6.22
CA PHE A 81 6.90 -3.35 5.76
C PHE A 81 5.87 -3.24 6.89
N LEU A 82 5.85 -4.16 7.86
CA LEU A 82 5.01 -4.04 9.06
C LEU A 82 5.37 -2.81 9.89
N SER A 83 6.65 -2.50 10.05
CA SER A 83 7.07 -1.30 10.79
C SER A 83 6.61 -0.02 10.07
N TYR A 84 6.67 -0.02 8.74
CA TYR A 84 6.21 1.08 7.90
C TYR A 84 4.69 1.25 7.99
N GLN A 85 3.95 0.15 7.91
CA GLN A 85 2.50 0.16 7.99
C GLN A 85 1.98 0.57 9.38
N LYS A 86 2.64 0.13 10.46
CA LYS A 86 2.34 0.58 11.83
C LYS A 86 2.54 2.09 11.98
N LYS A 87 3.60 2.66 11.38
CA LYS A 87 3.81 4.12 11.36
C LYS A 87 2.68 4.83 10.61
N PHE A 88 2.23 4.27 9.49
CA PHE A 88 1.10 4.81 8.72
C PHE A 88 -0.22 4.77 9.52
N LEU A 89 -0.56 3.63 10.13
CA LEU A 89 -1.75 3.47 10.97
C LEU A 89 -1.74 4.41 12.20
N LYS A 90 -0.60 4.58 12.86
CA LYS A 90 -0.46 5.52 13.98
C LYS A 90 -0.78 6.96 13.58
N ARG A 91 -0.36 7.38 12.37
CA ARG A 91 -0.67 8.71 11.84
C ARG A 91 -2.16 8.88 11.55
N LEU A 92 -2.80 7.87 10.94
CA LEU A 92 -4.25 7.89 10.72
C LEU A 92 -5.03 7.94 12.05
N SER A 93 -4.66 7.11 13.03
CA SER A 93 -5.30 7.10 14.34
C SER A 93 -5.13 8.43 15.07
N SER A 94 -3.94 9.06 14.99
CA SER A 94 -3.70 10.38 15.56
C SER A 94 -4.57 11.47 14.93
N ILE A 95 -4.75 11.44 13.61
CA ILE A 95 -5.62 12.36 12.90
C ILE A 95 -7.08 12.14 13.32
N PHE A 96 -7.51 10.89 13.38
CA PHE A 96 -8.87 10.53 13.80
C PHE A 96 -9.17 10.98 15.23
N LEU A 97 -8.24 10.76 16.16
CA LEU A 97 -8.36 11.25 17.56
C LEU A 97 -8.41 12.78 17.64
N PHE A 98 -7.64 13.49 16.79
CA PHE A 98 -7.72 14.94 16.71
C PHE A 98 -9.09 15.43 16.22
N PHE A 99 -9.72 14.73 15.28
CA PHE A 99 -11.08 15.03 14.81
C PHE A 99 -12.16 14.72 15.85
N LEU A 100 -11.95 13.73 16.73
CA LEU A 100 -12.92 13.33 17.75
C LEU A 100 -12.86 14.20 19.02
N ASN A 101 -11.72 14.83 19.27
CA ASN A 101 -11.48 15.66 20.45
C ASN A 101 -11.73 17.16 20.20
N LYS A 102 -12.49 17.48 19.15
CA LYS A 102 -12.89 18.82 18.72
C LYS A 102 -14.38 18.85 18.45
#